data_AF-A0A519HG59-F1
#
_entry.id   AF-A0A519HG59-F1
#
_cell.length_a   1.000
_cell.length_b   1.000
_cell.length_c   1.000
_cell.angle_alpha   90.00
_cell.angle_beta   90.00
_cell.angle_gamma   90.00
#
_symmetry.space_group_name_H-M   'P 1'
#
loop_
_entity.id
_entity.type
_entity.pdbx_description
1 polymer ?
#
loop_
_entity_poly.entity_id
_entity_poly.type
_entity_poly.pdbx_seq_one_letter_code
_entity_poly.pdbx_strand_id
1 'polypeptide(L)'
;YMDRQLRFPNYHVDRGEGLDYYDVGRGRGAGGLGVWYDNKLWTSRNFSTYRIEATGGDEARFSVDYRPWPVDVARRVWETREFSLPMGSNFTRMTSTIQSDSPEPLIVGIGISKRTNDAGTGFVTRDQEHGRLMFWEPSDPGHGSLGIAILVDPATVEGFTQDADNYLILVRVTPGRPFTYYMGSAWDHGLDFSTRQAWESFVADQAVRF
;
A
#
# COMPACT_ATOMS: atom_id res chain seq x y z
N TYR A 1 -4.91 -24.59 6.08
CA TYR A 1 -4.64 -23.27 6.68
C TYR A 1 -5.49 -22.19 6.02
N MET A 2 -5.19 -21.78 4.77
CA MET A 2 -5.91 -20.71 4.04
C MET A 2 -7.44 -20.88 4.02
N ASP A 3 -7.93 -22.09 3.70
CA ASP A 3 -9.38 -22.39 3.71
C ASP A 3 -10.06 -22.20 5.06
N ARG A 4 -9.29 -22.28 6.16
CA ARG A 4 -9.80 -22.03 7.52
C ARG A 4 -10.00 -20.53 7.72
N GLN A 5 -8.99 -19.70 7.41
CA GLN A 5 -9.10 -18.25 7.55
C GLN A 5 -10.27 -17.68 6.73
N LEU A 6 -10.48 -18.17 5.50
CA LEU A 6 -11.61 -17.73 4.65
C LEU A 6 -13.00 -18.11 5.19
N ARG A 7 -13.10 -19.12 6.06
CA ARG A 7 -14.38 -19.59 6.63
C ARG A 7 -14.72 -18.95 7.97
N PHE A 8 -13.75 -18.37 8.67
CA PHE A 8 -13.97 -17.78 9.99
C PHE A 8 -13.87 -16.25 9.92
N PRO A 9 -14.94 -15.51 10.27
CA PRO A 9 -14.99 -14.06 10.13
C PRO A 9 -14.15 -13.28 11.16
N ASN A 10 -13.18 -13.93 11.82
CA ASN A 10 -12.47 -13.37 12.97
C ASN A 10 -10.95 -13.54 12.81
N TYR A 11 -10.42 -12.88 11.78
CA TYR A 11 -8.99 -12.81 11.45
C TYR A 11 -8.23 -11.77 12.31
N HIS A 12 -8.95 -10.98 13.11
CA HIS A 12 -8.42 -10.06 14.12
C HIS A 12 -7.94 -10.75 15.40
N VAL A 13 -7.98 -12.09 15.48
CA VAL A 13 -7.50 -12.86 16.63
C VAL A 13 -6.37 -13.76 16.15
N ASP A 14 -5.18 -13.54 16.68
CA ASP A 14 -4.05 -14.41 16.40
C ASP A 14 -4.31 -15.83 16.94
N ARG A 15 -3.98 -16.82 16.11
CA ARG A 15 -4.07 -18.25 16.41
C ARG A 15 -2.76 -18.98 16.09
N GLY A 16 -1.64 -18.25 16.08
CA GLY A 16 -0.32 -18.73 15.66
C GLY A 16 -0.08 -18.64 14.16
N GLU A 17 -0.88 -17.83 13.46
CA GLU A 17 -0.91 -17.74 12.00
C GLU A 17 -0.71 -16.31 11.48
N GLY A 18 -0.55 -15.36 12.40
CA GLY A 18 -0.51 -13.94 12.10
C GLY A 18 -1.84 -13.26 12.41
N LEU A 19 -1.79 -11.93 12.38
CA LEU A 19 -2.88 -11.04 12.73
C LEU A 19 -3.08 -10.02 11.61
N ASP A 20 -4.33 -9.84 11.17
CA ASP A 20 -4.73 -8.62 10.47
C ASP A 20 -5.63 -7.82 11.43
N TYR A 21 -5.10 -6.72 11.96
CA TYR A 21 -5.84 -5.74 12.77
C TYR A 21 -5.97 -4.40 12.04
N TYR A 22 -5.96 -4.45 10.70
CA TYR A 22 -6.20 -3.28 9.89
C TYR A 22 -7.69 -2.98 9.78
N ASP A 23 -8.12 -1.82 10.29
CA ASP A 23 -9.51 -1.36 10.17
C ASP A 23 -9.78 -0.83 8.76
N VAL A 24 -10.99 -1.12 8.28
CA VAL A 24 -11.49 -0.53 7.04
C VAL A 24 -11.85 0.93 7.29
N GLY A 25 -11.16 1.84 6.60
CA GLY A 25 -11.35 3.28 6.75
C GLY A 25 -11.29 4.05 5.45
N ARG A 26 -11.32 5.37 5.54
CA ARG A 26 -11.20 6.28 4.37
C ARG A 26 -9.76 6.51 3.91
N GLY A 27 -8.79 6.18 4.76
CA GLY A 27 -7.37 6.23 4.44
C GLY A 27 -6.99 5.29 3.29
N ARG A 28 -5.71 5.28 2.95
CA ARG A 28 -5.14 4.50 1.85
C ARG A 28 -4.67 3.12 2.30
N GLY A 29 -4.90 2.74 3.55
CA GLY A 29 -4.51 1.44 4.07
C GLY A 29 -2.99 1.31 4.04
N ALA A 30 -2.51 0.20 3.47
CA ALA A 30 -1.11 0.01 3.12
C ALA A 30 -0.98 0.03 1.58
N GLY A 31 -0.79 1.19 0.97
CA GLY A 31 -0.49 1.28 -0.47
C GLY A 31 -1.68 1.55 -1.40
N GLY A 32 -2.84 1.94 -0.88
CA GLY A 32 -3.87 2.59 -1.67
C GLY A 32 -3.34 3.90 -2.29
N LEU A 33 -3.92 4.32 -3.41
CA LEU A 33 -3.46 5.53 -4.11
C LEU A 33 -4.60 6.44 -4.54
N GLY A 34 -4.21 7.63 -4.98
CA GLY A 34 -5.07 8.60 -5.67
C GLY A 34 -4.21 9.59 -6.45
N VAL A 35 -4.85 10.44 -7.25
CA VAL A 35 -4.15 11.53 -7.95
C VAL A 35 -3.99 12.70 -6.98
N TRP A 36 -2.76 13.12 -6.74
CA TRP A 36 -2.49 14.32 -5.93
C TRP A 36 -2.57 15.55 -6.82
N TYR A 37 -3.57 16.39 -6.57
CA TYR A 37 -3.81 17.61 -7.35
C TYR A 37 -4.46 18.67 -6.49
N ASP A 38 -3.97 19.90 -6.57
CA ASP A 38 -4.44 21.06 -5.79
C ASP A 38 -4.51 20.77 -4.29
N ASN A 39 -3.41 20.27 -3.74
CA ASN A 39 -3.24 19.93 -2.31
C ASN A 39 -4.31 18.94 -1.78
N LYS A 40 -4.86 18.10 -2.66
CA LYS A 40 -5.89 17.11 -2.34
C LYS A 40 -5.59 15.78 -3.02
N LEU A 41 -5.86 14.69 -2.30
CA LEU A 41 -5.84 13.34 -2.86
C LEU A 41 -7.19 12.99 -3.48
N TRP A 42 -7.25 12.87 -4.80
CA TRP A 42 -8.43 12.49 -5.56
C TRP A 42 -8.44 10.99 -5.78
N THR A 43 -9.39 10.31 -5.14
CA THR A 43 -9.40 8.85 -5.04
C THR A 43 -10.55 8.23 -5.83
N SER A 44 -10.32 7.01 -6.29
CA SER A 44 -11.38 6.15 -6.81
C SER A 44 -12.35 5.75 -5.69
N ARG A 45 -13.53 5.26 -6.09
CA ARG A 45 -14.38 4.44 -5.22
C ARG A 45 -13.81 3.01 -5.17
N ASN A 46 -14.56 2.07 -4.59
CA ASN A 46 -14.22 0.65 -4.64
C ASN A 46 -14.04 0.17 -6.09
N PHE A 47 -13.25 -0.88 -6.27
CA PHE A 47 -13.12 -1.55 -7.56
C PHE A 47 -14.50 -2.05 -8.05
N SER A 48 -14.65 -2.14 -9.36
CA SER A 48 -15.92 -2.51 -10.00
C SER A 48 -15.94 -3.90 -10.59
N THR A 49 -14.77 -4.44 -10.91
CA THR A 49 -14.57 -5.77 -11.46
C THR A 49 -13.25 -6.32 -10.91
N TYR A 50 -13.10 -7.63 -10.94
CA TYR A 50 -11.85 -8.31 -10.63
C TYR A 50 -11.66 -9.50 -11.56
N ARG A 51 -10.41 -9.92 -11.72
CA ARG A 51 -10.02 -11.15 -12.41
C ARG A 51 -8.99 -11.87 -11.57
N ILE A 52 -9.19 -13.17 -11.37
CA ILE A 52 -8.24 -14.03 -10.67
C ILE A 52 -7.36 -14.65 -11.74
N GLU A 53 -6.06 -14.35 -11.73
CA GLU A 53 -5.10 -14.77 -12.76
C GLU A 53 -4.32 -16.01 -12.33
N ALA A 54 -4.08 -16.18 -11.01
CA ALA A 54 -3.46 -17.35 -10.43
C ALA A 54 -3.91 -17.56 -8.98
N THR A 55 -4.27 -18.79 -8.64
CA THR A 55 -4.65 -19.20 -7.28
C THR A 55 -3.69 -20.26 -6.74
N GLY A 56 -2.83 -19.86 -5.79
CA GLY A 56 -2.03 -20.78 -4.99
C GLY A 56 -0.75 -21.31 -5.65
N GLY A 57 -0.04 -22.18 -4.93
CA GLY A 57 1.34 -22.56 -5.26
C GLY A 57 2.32 -21.51 -4.74
N ASP A 58 3.29 -21.15 -5.57
CA ASP A 58 4.34 -20.19 -5.20
C ASP A 58 3.89 -18.72 -5.31
N GLU A 59 2.71 -18.44 -5.87
CA GLU A 59 2.21 -17.08 -6.08
C GLU A 59 0.68 -17.02 -6.22
N ALA A 60 0.05 -16.01 -5.62
CA ALA A 60 -1.32 -15.60 -5.95
C ALA A 60 -1.29 -14.31 -6.79
N ARG A 61 -2.09 -14.27 -7.87
CA ARG A 61 -2.20 -13.08 -8.74
C ARG A 61 -3.64 -12.78 -9.10
N PHE A 62 -3.99 -11.50 -9.06
CA PHE A 62 -5.29 -11.01 -9.48
C PHE A 62 -5.19 -9.57 -9.98
N SER A 63 -6.20 -9.13 -10.72
CA SER A 63 -6.33 -7.74 -11.16
C SER A 63 -7.71 -7.19 -10.80
N VAL A 64 -7.81 -5.87 -10.65
CA VAL A 64 -9.06 -5.16 -10.41
C VAL A 64 -9.15 -3.91 -11.29
N ASP A 65 -10.37 -3.56 -11.70
CA ASP A 65 -10.62 -2.31 -12.44
C ASP A 65 -11.43 -1.32 -11.61
N TYR A 66 -10.96 -0.08 -11.58
CA TYR A 66 -11.63 1.06 -10.98
C TYR A 66 -12.33 1.88 -12.05
N ARG A 67 -13.62 2.18 -11.83
CA ARG A 67 -14.39 3.05 -12.74
C ARG A 67 -13.82 4.46 -12.77
N PRO A 68 -14.04 5.22 -13.86
CA PRO A 68 -13.57 6.60 -13.95
C PRO A 68 -13.98 7.49 -12.77
N TRP A 69 -13.04 8.28 -12.25
CA TRP A 69 -13.28 9.30 -11.22
C TRP A 69 -12.70 10.65 -11.64
N PRO A 70 -13.34 11.76 -11.23
CA PRO A 70 -12.83 13.10 -11.52
C PRO A 70 -11.62 13.45 -10.66
N VAL A 71 -10.68 14.19 -11.23
CA VAL A 71 -9.63 14.92 -10.51
C VAL A 71 -9.91 16.39 -10.76
N ASP A 72 -10.62 16.99 -9.80
CA ASP A 72 -11.24 18.30 -9.95
C ASP A 72 -12.16 18.38 -11.19
N VAL A 73 -12.40 19.58 -11.70
CA VAL A 73 -13.08 19.84 -12.98
C VAL A 73 -12.18 19.60 -14.20
N ALA A 74 -10.88 19.35 -13.99
CA ALA A 74 -9.86 19.42 -15.02
C ALA A 74 -9.70 18.14 -15.84
N ARG A 75 -9.87 16.97 -15.21
CA ARG A 75 -9.58 15.67 -15.86
C ARG A 75 -10.35 14.53 -15.22
N ARG A 76 -10.50 13.44 -15.96
CA ARG A 76 -11.04 12.18 -15.46
C ARG A 76 -10.04 11.06 -15.69
N VAL A 77 -9.85 10.24 -14.68
CA VAL A 77 -8.90 9.11 -14.73
C VAL A 77 -9.59 7.81 -14.36
N TRP A 78 -9.04 6.68 -14.79
CA TRP A 78 -9.46 5.34 -14.40
C TRP A 78 -8.25 4.44 -14.27
N GLU A 79 -8.41 3.27 -13.64
CA GLU A 79 -7.26 2.44 -13.30
C GLU A 79 -7.59 0.96 -13.45
N THR A 80 -6.61 0.22 -13.96
CA THR A 80 -6.47 -1.21 -13.71
C THR A 80 -5.26 -1.43 -12.81
N ARG A 81 -5.42 -2.24 -11.76
CA ARG A 81 -4.32 -2.62 -10.86
C ARG A 81 -4.18 -4.12 -10.81
N GLU A 82 -2.96 -4.58 -10.97
CA GLU A 82 -2.53 -5.97 -10.83
C GLU A 82 -1.80 -6.15 -9.50
N PHE A 83 -2.06 -7.29 -8.87
CA PHE A 83 -1.51 -7.68 -7.58
C PHE A 83 -0.80 -9.03 -7.76
N SER A 84 0.43 -9.10 -7.28
CA SER A 84 1.26 -10.30 -7.26
C SER A 84 1.77 -10.53 -5.85
N LEU A 85 1.42 -11.68 -5.29
CA LEU A 85 1.70 -12.08 -3.91
C LEU A 85 2.49 -13.39 -3.92
N PRO A 86 3.84 -13.32 -3.98
CA PRO A 86 4.69 -14.48 -3.88
C PRO A 86 4.61 -15.11 -2.48
N MET A 87 4.61 -16.44 -2.41
CA MET A 87 4.65 -17.16 -1.14
C MET A 87 5.97 -16.86 -0.40
N GLY A 88 5.88 -16.64 0.92
CA GLY A 88 7.05 -16.37 1.77
C GLY A 88 7.61 -14.94 1.65
N SER A 89 6.94 -14.06 0.91
CA SER A 89 7.29 -12.65 0.80
C SER A 89 6.47 -11.81 1.80
N ASN A 90 7.14 -10.86 2.47
CA ASN A 90 6.46 -9.79 3.21
C ASN A 90 5.91 -8.68 2.29
N PHE A 91 6.16 -8.78 0.97
CA PHE A 91 5.78 -7.79 -0.03
C PHE A 91 4.78 -8.33 -1.06
N THR A 92 3.77 -7.52 -1.35
CA THR A 92 2.90 -7.59 -2.52
C THR A 92 3.42 -6.62 -3.59
N ARG A 93 3.63 -7.14 -4.80
CA ARG A 93 3.93 -6.32 -5.98
C ARG A 93 2.63 -5.78 -6.56
N MET A 94 2.57 -4.48 -6.73
CA MET A 94 1.43 -3.74 -7.29
C MET A 94 1.86 -3.13 -8.63
N THR A 95 1.15 -3.43 -9.71
CA THR A 95 1.34 -2.72 -10.99
C THR A 95 0.05 -2.01 -11.35
N SER A 96 0.09 -0.68 -11.39
CA SER A 96 -1.04 0.16 -11.70
C SER A 96 -0.88 0.78 -13.08
N THR A 97 -1.95 0.78 -13.88
CA THR A 97 -2.04 1.56 -15.10
C THR A 97 -3.16 2.58 -14.94
N ILE A 98 -2.79 3.84 -14.73
CA ILE A 98 -3.75 4.94 -14.68
C ILE A 98 -3.93 5.49 -16.08
N GLN A 99 -5.16 5.46 -16.56
CA GLN A 99 -5.60 6.05 -17.82
C GLN A 99 -6.24 7.41 -17.55
N SER A 100 -6.30 8.26 -18.57
CA SER A 100 -6.74 9.65 -18.43
C SER A 100 -7.32 10.16 -19.76
N ASP A 101 -8.28 11.07 -19.70
CA ASP A 101 -8.79 11.81 -20.86
C ASP A 101 -7.84 12.92 -21.35
N SER A 102 -6.79 13.20 -20.58
CA SER A 102 -5.62 14.01 -20.96
C SER A 102 -4.34 13.17 -20.98
N PRO A 103 -3.43 13.38 -21.96
CA PRO A 103 -2.14 12.68 -22.01
C PRO A 103 -1.10 13.25 -21.03
N GLU A 104 -1.39 14.39 -20.37
CA GLU A 104 -0.45 15.05 -19.49
C GLU A 104 -0.11 14.17 -18.26
N PRO A 105 1.17 14.14 -17.84
CA PRO A 105 1.59 13.46 -16.63
C PRO A 105 0.77 13.88 -15.41
N LEU A 106 0.65 12.97 -14.45
CA LEU A 106 0.01 13.22 -13.16
C LEU A 106 0.95 12.88 -12.01
N ILE A 107 0.66 13.48 -10.86
CA ILE A 107 1.27 13.08 -9.59
C ILE A 107 0.31 12.11 -8.91
N VAL A 108 0.79 10.91 -8.61
CA VAL A 108 0.05 9.90 -7.85
C VAL A 108 0.58 9.89 -6.44
N GLY A 109 -0.32 10.03 -5.46
CA GLY A 109 0.00 9.80 -4.06
C GLY A 109 -0.32 8.36 -3.68
N ILE A 110 0.68 7.61 -3.25
CA ILE A 110 0.54 6.26 -2.70
C ILE A 110 0.68 6.36 -1.18
N GLY A 111 -0.27 5.81 -0.43
CA GLY A 111 -0.45 6.17 0.97
C GLY A 111 -0.42 5.03 1.97
N ILE A 112 0.06 5.38 3.17
CA ILE A 112 -0.14 4.59 4.39
C ILE A 112 -1.10 5.35 5.29
N SER A 113 -2.16 4.70 5.78
CA SER A 113 -3.07 5.33 6.74
C SER A 113 -2.32 5.67 8.02
N LYS A 114 -2.57 6.86 8.56
CA LYS A 114 -2.10 7.26 9.88
C LYS A 114 -2.83 6.47 10.95
N ARG A 115 -2.11 6.16 12.02
CA ARG A 115 -2.70 5.59 13.23
C ARG A 115 -2.25 6.34 14.46
N THR A 116 -3.17 6.43 15.41
CA THR A 116 -2.89 6.93 16.76
C THR A 116 -3.68 6.12 17.77
N ASN A 117 -3.08 5.91 18.94
CA ASN A 117 -3.70 5.30 20.11
C ASN A 117 -3.06 5.93 21.37
N ASP A 118 -3.32 5.37 22.55
CA ASP A 118 -2.78 5.87 23.82
C ASP A 118 -1.23 5.84 23.88
N ALA A 119 -0.57 5.04 23.03
CA ALA A 119 0.89 5.00 22.90
C ALA A 119 1.46 6.05 21.92
N GLY A 120 0.61 6.88 21.29
CA GLY A 120 1.03 8.00 20.44
C GLY A 120 0.64 7.83 18.97
N THR A 121 1.49 8.30 18.04
CA THR A 121 1.19 8.39 16.58
C THR A 121 2.07 7.51 15.69
N GLY A 122 2.87 6.62 16.28
CA GLY A 122 3.85 5.79 15.57
C GLY A 122 5.03 6.58 15.00
N PHE A 123 5.80 5.94 14.12
CA PHE A 123 7.02 6.48 13.52
C PHE A 123 6.96 6.38 12.00
N VAL A 124 7.01 7.53 11.30
CA VAL A 124 7.07 7.60 9.84
C VAL A 124 8.51 7.85 9.38
N THR A 125 8.97 7.03 8.45
CA THR A 125 10.29 7.16 7.82
C THR A 125 10.10 7.46 6.33
N ARG A 126 10.77 8.50 5.84
CA ARG A 126 10.71 8.96 4.45
C ARG A 126 12.13 8.94 3.88
N ASP A 127 12.34 8.13 2.86
CA ASP A 127 13.63 7.96 2.20
C ASP A 127 13.43 8.24 0.71
N GLN A 128 13.69 9.50 0.31
CA GLN A 128 13.51 9.92 -1.07
C GLN A 128 14.52 9.26 -2.00
N GLU A 129 15.76 9.11 -1.53
CA GLU A 129 16.88 8.60 -2.32
C GLU A 129 16.62 7.18 -2.81
N HIS A 130 15.98 6.36 -1.97
CA HIS A 130 15.64 4.97 -2.31
C HIS A 130 14.15 4.74 -2.58
N GLY A 131 13.34 5.80 -2.65
CA GLY A 131 11.92 5.72 -2.97
C GLY A 131 11.10 4.92 -1.95
N ARG A 132 11.28 5.19 -0.66
CA ARG A 132 10.63 4.44 0.42
C ARG A 132 9.82 5.33 1.34
N LEU A 133 8.61 4.87 1.66
CA LEU A 133 7.79 5.38 2.75
C LEU A 133 7.50 4.22 3.69
N MET A 134 7.90 4.35 4.96
CA MET A 134 7.65 3.34 5.97
C MET A 134 6.90 3.95 7.14
N PHE A 135 6.07 3.15 7.78
CA PHE A 135 5.36 3.54 8.99
C PHE A 135 5.37 2.38 9.98
N TRP A 136 5.87 2.62 11.17
CA TRP A 136 5.72 1.73 12.31
C TRP A 136 4.59 2.25 13.18
N GLU A 137 3.50 1.50 13.26
CA GLU A 137 2.33 1.87 14.04
C GLU A 137 2.68 2.00 15.53
N PRO A 138 1.98 2.86 16.28
CA PRO A 138 2.11 2.85 17.74
C PRO A 138 1.64 1.49 18.27
N SER A 139 2.35 0.97 19.26
CA SER A 139 2.04 -0.35 19.83
C SER A 139 0.65 -0.37 20.45
N ASP A 140 -0.12 -1.40 20.14
CA ASP A 140 -1.38 -1.74 20.79
C ASP A 140 -1.13 -2.75 21.94
N PRO A 141 -1.73 -2.56 23.13
CA PRO A 141 -1.50 -3.46 24.27
C PRO A 141 -1.86 -4.93 24.03
N GLY A 142 -2.86 -5.21 23.18
CA GLY A 142 -3.29 -6.57 22.85
C GLY A 142 -2.69 -7.12 21.57
N HIS A 143 -2.37 -6.23 20.62
CA HIS A 143 -2.03 -6.58 19.26
C HIS A 143 -0.60 -6.25 18.84
N GLY A 144 0.20 -5.58 19.66
CA GLY A 144 1.56 -5.20 19.29
C GLY A 144 1.58 -4.10 18.21
N SER A 145 2.59 -4.09 17.36
CA SER A 145 2.83 -3.05 16.36
C SER A 145 2.95 -3.64 14.96
N LEU A 146 2.37 -2.95 13.97
CA LEU A 146 2.53 -3.26 12.56
C LEU A 146 3.57 -2.33 11.94
N GLY A 147 4.47 -2.89 11.13
CA GLY A 147 5.35 -2.16 10.24
C GLY A 147 4.80 -2.21 8.82
N ILE A 148 4.63 -1.07 8.16
CA ILE A 148 4.19 -0.97 6.77
C ILE A 148 5.27 -0.30 5.95
N ALA A 149 5.47 -0.76 4.72
CA ALA A 149 6.40 -0.16 3.77
C ALA A 149 5.76 0.01 2.39
N ILE A 150 6.05 1.12 1.73
CA ILE A 150 5.80 1.37 0.31
C ILE A 150 7.15 1.63 -0.34
N LEU A 151 7.47 0.86 -1.38
CA LEU A 151 8.66 1.04 -2.21
C LEU A 151 8.22 1.39 -3.63
N VAL A 152 8.78 2.44 -4.19
CA VAL A 152 8.52 2.92 -5.55
C VAL A 152 9.83 3.11 -6.29
N ASP A 153 9.79 3.23 -7.62
CA ASP A 153 10.95 3.62 -8.39
C ASP A 153 11.46 5.00 -7.94
N PRO A 154 12.67 5.11 -7.37
CA PRO A 154 13.22 6.38 -6.90
C PRO A 154 13.28 7.45 -7.98
N ALA A 155 13.43 7.05 -9.25
CA ALA A 155 13.48 7.97 -10.39
C ALA A 155 12.14 8.67 -10.67
N THR A 156 11.04 8.16 -10.11
CA THR A 156 9.70 8.73 -10.26
C THR A 156 9.28 9.61 -9.08
N VAL A 157 10.06 9.63 -8.00
CA VAL A 157 9.67 10.29 -6.75
C VAL A 157 9.72 11.80 -6.88
N GLU A 158 8.60 12.44 -6.56
CA GLU A 158 8.42 13.89 -6.57
C GLU A 158 8.42 14.50 -5.16
N GLY A 159 8.37 13.63 -4.15
CA GLY A 159 8.49 14.00 -2.74
C GLY A 159 7.47 13.27 -1.87
N PHE A 160 7.21 13.86 -0.71
CA PHE A 160 6.28 13.32 0.26
C PHE A 160 5.32 14.40 0.72
N THR A 161 4.11 13.99 1.05
CA THR A 161 3.11 14.87 1.68
C THR A 161 2.26 14.06 2.66
N GLN A 162 1.24 14.67 3.21
CA GLN A 162 0.24 14.02 4.03
C GLN A 162 -1.07 14.80 3.97
N ASP A 163 -2.17 14.09 4.11
CA ASP A 163 -3.47 14.68 4.42
C ASP A 163 -3.85 14.34 5.87
N ALA A 164 -5.13 14.50 6.23
CA ALA A 164 -5.60 14.18 7.58
C ALA A 164 -5.43 12.69 7.91
N ASP A 165 -5.57 11.81 6.91
CA ASP A 165 -5.70 10.38 7.10
C ASP A 165 -4.45 9.60 6.68
N ASN A 166 -3.55 10.19 5.87
CA ASN A 166 -2.50 9.46 5.16
C ASN A 166 -1.13 10.12 5.25
N TYR A 167 -0.07 9.31 5.36
CA TYR A 167 1.25 9.67 4.87
C TYR A 167 1.35 9.26 3.40
N LEU A 168 1.89 10.12 2.54
CA LEU A 168 1.92 9.93 1.09
C LEU A 168 3.33 10.05 0.54
N ILE A 169 3.71 9.11 -0.32
CA ILE A 169 4.81 9.27 -1.27
C ILE A 169 4.21 9.66 -2.62
N LEU A 170 4.78 10.68 -3.26
CA LEU A 170 4.32 11.23 -4.51
C LEU A 170 5.20 10.73 -5.65
N VAL A 171 4.59 10.17 -6.69
CA VAL A 171 5.29 9.69 -7.89
C VAL A 171 4.72 10.29 -9.16
N ARG A 172 5.58 10.64 -10.11
CA ARG A 172 5.17 11.09 -11.44
C ARG A 172 4.81 9.89 -12.31
N VAL A 173 3.61 9.92 -12.89
CA VAL A 173 3.07 8.86 -13.75
C VAL A 173 2.61 9.43 -15.08
N THR A 174 2.91 8.70 -16.15
CA THR A 174 2.40 8.99 -17.50
C THR A 174 1.12 8.19 -17.74
N PRO A 175 0.01 8.82 -18.15
CA PRO A 175 -1.21 8.11 -18.47
C PRO A 175 -1.00 6.94 -19.45
N GLY A 176 -1.62 5.81 -19.15
CA GLY A 176 -1.57 4.59 -19.95
C GLY A 176 -0.26 3.83 -19.92
N ARG A 177 0.77 4.32 -19.21
CA ARG A 177 1.97 3.53 -18.91
C ARG A 177 1.83 2.88 -17.53
N PRO A 178 2.08 1.57 -17.43
CA PRO A 178 2.10 0.91 -16.13
C PRO A 178 3.26 1.44 -15.28
N PHE A 179 3.03 1.54 -13.98
CA PHE A 179 4.08 1.76 -12.99
C PHE A 179 3.93 0.74 -11.86
N THR A 180 5.06 0.33 -11.31
CA THR A 180 5.11 -0.67 -10.24
C THR A 180 5.48 -0.01 -8.93
N TYR A 181 4.88 -0.50 -7.86
CA TYR A 181 5.31 -0.25 -6.50
C TYR A 181 5.09 -1.52 -5.67
N TYR A 182 5.67 -1.56 -4.49
CA TYR A 182 5.52 -2.68 -3.58
C TYR A 182 4.91 -2.17 -2.28
N MET A 183 3.95 -2.92 -1.75
CA MET A 183 3.51 -2.77 -0.37
C MET A 183 4.07 -3.93 0.42
N GLY A 184 4.68 -3.66 1.57
CA GLY A 184 5.08 -4.67 2.53
C GLY A 184 4.51 -4.41 3.91
N SER A 185 4.40 -5.48 4.68
CA SER A 185 3.95 -5.44 6.07
C SER A 185 4.74 -6.40 6.94
N ALA A 186 4.91 -6.04 8.21
CA ALA A 186 5.47 -6.86 9.27
C ALA A 186 4.65 -6.69 10.56
N TRP A 187 4.74 -7.67 11.45
CA TRP A 187 4.08 -7.65 12.76
C TRP A 187 5.08 -8.05 13.83
N ASP A 188 5.19 -7.28 14.92
CA ASP A 188 6.20 -7.49 15.96
C ASP A 188 6.00 -8.75 16.82
N HIS A 189 4.79 -9.32 16.85
CA HIS A 189 4.56 -10.66 17.40
C HIS A 189 4.65 -11.76 16.32
N GLY A 190 4.92 -11.40 15.07
CA GLY A 190 5.15 -12.33 13.98
C GLY A 190 6.50 -13.05 14.09
N LEU A 191 6.74 -14.00 13.17
CA LEU A 191 7.95 -14.81 13.17
C LEU A 191 9.17 -14.09 12.60
N ASP A 192 8.97 -13.09 11.74
CA ASP A 192 10.03 -12.52 10.91
C ASP A 192 10.74 -11.33 11.56
N PHE A 193 9.98 -10.44 12.22
CA PHE A 193 10.51 -9.18 12.75
C PHE A 193 9.86 -8.84 14.08
N SER A 194 10.66 -8.61 15.12
CA SER A 194 10.18 -8.23 16.46
C SER A 194 10.41 -6.75 16.80
N THR A 195 11.05 -5.98 15.91
CA THR A 195 11.39 -4.57 16.15
C THR A 195 11.29 -3.74 14.87
N ARG A 196 11.02 -2.44 15.04
CA ARG A 196 11.06 -1.45 13.96
C ARG A 196 12.39 -1.46 13.22
N GLN A 197 13.50 -1.50 13.95
CA GLN A 197 14.84 -1.45 13.38
C GLN A 197 15.09 -2.66 12.47
N ALA A 198 14.73 -3.87 12.91
CA ALA A 198 14.87 -5.08 12.09
C ALA A 198 14.04 -4.99 10.80
N TRP A 199 12.79 -4.53 10.91
CA TRP A 199 11.92 -4.30 9.75
C TRP A 199 12.51 -3.26 8.79
N GLU A 200 12.86 -2.08 9.27
CA GLU A 200 13.41 -1.00 8.42
C GLU A 200 14.73 -1.40 7.76
N SER A 201 15.62 -2.12 8.45
CA SER A 201 16.84 -2.66 7.84
C SER A 201 16.53 -3.69 6.75
N PHE A 202 15.59 -4.62 6.99
CA PHE A 202 15.15 -5.58 5.97
C PHE A 202 14.55 -4.89 4.74
N VAL A 203 13.72 -3.86 4.94
CA VAL A 203 13.17 -3.04 3.86
C VAL A 203 14.30 -2.32 3.12
N ALA A 204 15.31 -1.84 3.85
CA ALA A 204 16.43 -1.11 3.27
C ALA A 204 17.29 -1.97 2.33
N ASP A 205 17.36 -3.27 2.59
CA ASP A 205 18.14 -4.23 1.79
C ASP A 205 17.34 -4.82 0.61
N GLN A 206 16.06 -4.47 0.44
CA GLN A 206 15.25 -5.00 -0.65
C GLN A 206 15.72 -4.51 -2.03
N ALA A 207 16.11 -5.47 -2.87
CA ALA A 207 16.40 -5.26 -4.28
C ALA A 207 15.18 -5.64 -5.14
N VAL A 208 14.20 -4.73 -5.20
CA VAL A 208 12.97 -4.92 -6.00
C VAL A 208 13.12 -4.43 -7.45
N ARG A 209 12.24 -4.89 -8.34
CA ARG A 209 12.22 -4.49 -9.76
C ARG A 209 10.94 -3.72 -10.06
N PHE A 210 11.09 -2.47 -10.48
CA PHE A 210 9.98 -1.60 -10.84
C PHE A 210 9.59 -1.76 -12.31
#